data_AF-A0A0S4S388-F1
#
_entry.id   AF-A0A0S4S388-F1
#
_cell.length_a   1.000
_cell.length_b   1.000
_cell.length_c   1.000
_cell.angle_alpha   90.00
_cell.angle_beta   90.00
_cell.angle_gamma   90.00
#
_symmetry.space_group_name_H-M   'P 1'
#
loop_
_entity.id
_entity.type
_entity.pdbx_description
1 polymer ?
#
loop_
_entity_poly.entity_id
_entity_poly.type
_entity_poly.pdbx_seq_one_letter_code
_entity_poly.pdbx_strand_id
1 'polypeptide(L)'
;MKKLLFFSCLILSAYANDLLKIATNGMFNSNSFGAKTLNTKEMQGIKGGYQLYTIDNSPNGLMMAIAIPNDTTELSSIRASNGKLISFLPDTNTVGICGLGITECYQNKATKAHWESNIARFYQYTSALGSYTLAQGYYLSFIVSRNIGINAQGQRYSYFTYTPTAINLYNGSVGYPSTSLDNPIIREIKANVEKNFTDRLGRLWIR
;
A
#
# COMPACT_ATOMS: atom_id res chain seq x y z
N MET A 1 26.01 -41.24 -4.32
CA MET A 1 24.88 -40.32 -4.07
C MET A 1 25.41 -38.90 -3.93
N LYS A 2 25.23 -38.04 -4.92
CA LYS A 2 25.54 -36.60 -4.85
C LYS A 2 24.26 -35.84 -5.17
N LYS A 3 23.65 -35.19 -4.18
CA LYS A 3 22.50 -34.31 -4.38
C LYS A 3 23.02 -32.93 -4.79
N LEU A 4 22.73 -32.53 -6.03
CA LEU A 4 22.95 -31.20 -6.54
C LEU A 4 21.73 -30.35 -6.13
N LEU A 5 21.93 -29.41 -5.21
CA LEU A 5 20.93 -28.39 -4.87
C LEU A 5 20.98 -27.30 -5.94
N PHE A 6 19.98 -27.30 -6.83
CA PHE A 6 19.72 -26.15 -7.71
C PHE A 6 19.09 -25.03 -6.87
N PHE A 7 19.90 -24.03 -6.55
CA PHE A 7 19.43 -22.71 -6.11
C PHE A 7 18.88 -22.00 -7.36
N SER A 8 17.56 -22.02 -7.58
CA SER A 8 16.96 -21.12 -8.57
C SER A 8 16.84 -19.73 -7.94
N CYS A 9 17.75 -18.86 -8.35
CA CYS A 9 17.73 -17.45 -8.00
C CYS A 9 16.47 -16.80 -8.61
N LEU A 10 15.62 -16.26 -7.74
CA LEU A 10 14.38 -15.55 -8.06
C LEU A 10 14.66 -14.39 -9.02
N ILE A 11 14.12 -14.50 -10.23
CA ILE A 11 14.04 -13.42 -11.23
C ILE A 11 12.85 -12.51 -10.84
N LEU A 12 12.99 -11.72 -9.77
CA LEU A 12 11.99 -10.71 -9.37
C LEU A 12 12.42 -9.28 -9.70
N SER A 13 13.70 -9.04 -10.04
CA SER A 13 14.22 -7.70 -10.32
C SER A 13 13.79 -7.13 -11.67
N ALA A 14 13.39 -7.96 -12.63
CA ALA A 14 13.03 -7.51 -13.98
C ALA A 14 11.64 -6.85 -14.05
N TYR A 15 10.74 -7.15 -13.12
CA TYR A 15 9.35 -6.67 -13.14
C TYR A 15 9.15 -5.30 -12.46
N ALA A 16 10.13 -4.83 -11.67
CA ALA A 16 10.04 -3.55 -10.96
C ALA A 16 10.13 -2.35 -11.92
N ASN A 17 10.98 -2.44 -12.95
CA ASN A 17 11.14 -1.37 -13.94
C ASN A 17 9.91 -1.21 -14.84
N ASP A 18 9.19 -2.30 -15.10
CA ASP A 18 7.99 -2.32 -15.97
C ASP A 18 6.74 -1.82 -15.25
N LEU A 19 6.58 -2.16 -13.96
CA LEU A 19 5.52 -1.62 -13.10
C LEU A 19 5.54 -0.08 -13.05
N LEU A 20 6.72 0.51 -13.04
CA LEU A 20 6.95 1.96 -13.03
C LEU A 20 6.55 2.65 -14.33
N LYS A 21 6.89 2.05 -15.47
CA LYS A 21 6.56 2.59 -16.80
C LYS A 21 5.05 2.58 -17.05
N ILE A 22 4.37 1.54 -16.57
CA ILE A 22 2.92 1.35 -16.71
C ILE A 22 2.13 2.19 -15.68
N ALA A 23 2.61 2.31 -14.44
CA ALA A 23 1.92 3.08 -13.40
C ALA A 23 2.00 4.60 -13.62
N THR A 24 3.02 5.09 -14.33
CA THR A 24 3.26 6.53 -14.39
C THR A 24 2.82 7.20 -15.67
N ASN A 25 2.95 6.64 -16.89
CA ASN A 25 2.73 7.41 -18.14
C ASN A 25 3.31 8.87 -18.07
N GLY A 26 4.34 9.11 -17.27
CA GLY A 26 4.84 10.44 -16.93
C GLY A 26 3.93 11.37 -16.09
N MET A 27 2.72 10.99 -15.67
CA MET A 27 1.83 11.84 -14.87
C MET A 27 0.86 11.01 -13.99
N PHE A 28 0.96 11.19 -12.67
CA PHE A 28 -0.06 10.79 -11.70
C PHE A 28 -1.38 11.54 -12.00
N ASN A 29 -2.18 11.09 -12.96
CA ASN A 29 -3.54 11.61 -13.12
C ASN A 29 -4.55 10.54 -13.58
N SER A 30 -5.59 10.46 -12.74
CA SER A 30 -7.02 10.20 -13.00
C SER A 30 -7.62 8.82 -13.29
N ASN A 31 -6.92 7.74 -13.62
CA ASN A 31 -7.65 6.53 -14.11
C ASN A 31 -7.46 5.22 -13.33
N SER A 32 -7.42 5.24 -11.99
CA SER A 32 -7.54 4.00 -11.21
C SER A 32 -9.00 3.61 -11.00
N PHE A 33 -9.45 2.70 -11.85
CA PHE A 33 -10.79 2.13 -11.82
C PHE A 33 -10.91 1.18 -10.61
N GLY A 34 -11.62 1.60 -9.55
CA GLY A 34 -11.96 0.74 -8.40
C GLY A 34 -11.84 1.37 -7.01
N ALA A 35 -11.16 2.52 -6.87
CA ALA A 35 -11.31 3.38 -5.70
C ALA A 35 -12.34 4.47 -6.00
N LYS A 36 -13.20 4.83 -5.04
CA LYS A 36 -14.08 6.01 -5.19
C LYS A 36 -13.18 7.24 -5.30
N THR A 37 -12.93 7.74 -6.52
CA THR A 37 -12.30 9.04 -6.73
C THR A 37 -13.27 10.10 -6.23
N LEU A 38 -12.98 10.64 -5.06
CA LEU A 38 -13.80 11.67 -4.42
C LEU A 38 -13.70 12.95 -5.25
N ASN A 39 -14.84 13.60 -5.50
CA ASN A 39 -14.83 14.90 -6.15
C ASN A 39 -14.21 15.97 -5.22
N THR A 40 -13.82 17.12 -5.76
CA THR A 40 -13.15 18.19 -5.01
C THR A 40 -13.93 18.70 -3.79
N LYS A 41 -15.27 18.59 -3.79
CA LYS A 41 -16.10 18.91 -2.61
C LYS A 41 -16.04 17.83 -1.53
N GLU A 42 -16.02 16.56 -1.93
CA GLU A 42 -15.84 15.43 -1.01
C GLU A 42 -14.42 15.41 -0.41
N MET A 43 -13.40 15.76 -1.20
CA MET A 43 -12.02 15.90 -0.72
C MET A 43 -11.86 17.01 0.34
N GLN A 44 -12.61 18.11 0.22
CA GLN A 44 -12.60 19.19 1.22
C GLN A 44 -13.24 18.78 2.57
N GLY A 45 -14.05 17.72 2.58
CA GLY A 45 -14.74 17.22 3.77
C GLY A 45 -13.98 16.14 4.56
N ILE A 46 -12.96 15.51 3.97
CA ILE A 46 -12.22 14.43 4.61
C ILE A 46 -11.05 15.00 5.39
N LYS A 47 -11.17 14.96 6.72
CA LYS A 47 -10.15 15.47 7.65
C LYS A 47 -9.27 14.36 8.24
N GLY A 48 -9.49 13.10 7.87
CA GLY A 48 -8.75 11.95 8.41
C GLY A 48 -8.86 10.69 7.55
N GLY A 49 -8.11 9.66 7.95
CA GLY A 49 -8.12 8.32 7.40
C GLY A 49 -7.11 8.20 6.27
N TYR A 50 -6.20 7.24 6.38
CA TYR A 50 -5.30 6.96 5.28
C TYR A 50 -6.10 6.52 4.05
N GLN A 51 -5.65 6.93 2.87
CA GLN A 51 -6.31 6.60 1.61
C GLN A 51 -5.65 5.39 0.97
N LEU A 52 -6.43 4.63 0.20
CA LEU A 52 -5.90 3.58 -0.65
C LEU A 52 -5.81 4.08 -2.08
N TYR A 53 -4.58 4.17 -2.58
CA TYR A 53 -4.32 4.36 -4.00
C TYR A 53 -4.04 3.00 -4.64
N THR A 54 -4.69 2.67 -5.75
CA THR A 54 -4.53 1.37 -6.41
C THR A 54 -3.83 1.48 -7.76
N ILE A 55 -2.88 0.59 -8.02
CA ILE A 55 -2.21 0.42 -9.31
C ILE A 55 -2.73 -0.88 -9.93
N ASP A 56 -3.25 -0.77 -11.16
CA ASP A 56 -3.70 -1.89 -11.96
C ASP A 56 -2.60 -2.28 -12.96
N ASN A 57 -2.03 -3.46 -12.76
CA ASN A 57 -1.15 -4.12 -13.71
C ASN A 57 -1.66 -5.55 -13.99
N SER A 58 -2.99 -5.69 -14.07
CA SER A 58 -3.67 -6.97 -14.30
C SER A 58 -3.23 -7.71 -15.57
N PRO A 59 -2.81 -7.05 -16.69
CA PRO A 59 -2.22 -7.76 -17.83
C PRO A 59 -0.97 -8.57 -17.46
N ASN A 60 -0.19 -8.08 -16.50
CA ASN A 60 0.99 -8.76 -15.96
C ASN A 60 0.67 -9.57 -14.69
N GLY A 61 -0.61 -9.76 -14.38
CA GLY A 61 -1.05 -10.56 -13.24
C GLY A 61 -0.83 -9.91 -11.88
N LEU A 62 -0.71 -8.58 -11.79
CA LEU A 62 -0.38 -7.90 -10.53
C LEU A 62 -1.31 -6.70 -10.27
N MET A 63 -1.74 -6.55 -9.02
CA MET A 63 -2.40 -5.34 -8.55
C MET A 63 -1.80 -4.91 -7.22
N MET A 64 -1.69 -3.60 -7.00
CA MET A 64 -1.11 -3.04 -5.78
C MET A 64 -2.05 -2.02 -5.16
N ALA A 65 -2.15 -2.04 -3.83
CA ALA A 65 -2.76 -0.98 -3.03
C ALA A 65 -1.67 -0.27 -2.23
N ILE A 66 -1.72 1.05 -2.14
CA ILE A 66 -0.79 1.89 -1.40
C ILE A 66 -1.61 2.61 -0.33
N ALA A 67 -1.24 2.42 0.93
CA ALA A 67 -1.83 3.13 2.05
C ALA A 67 -1.09 4.45 2.26
N ILE A 68 -1.76 5.57 1.96
CA ILE A 68 -1.22 6.92 2.04
C ILE A 68 -1.93 7.67 3.16
N PRO A 69 -1.29 7.80 4.33
CA PRO A 69 -1.84 8.62 5.41
C PRO A 69 -1.82 10.10 5.03
N ASN A 70 -2.75 10.87 5.58
CA ASN A 70 -2.80 12.31 5.37
C ASN A 70 -1.62 12.99 6.07
N ASP A 71 -0.80 13.69 5.29
CA ASP A 71 0.40 14.36 5.81
C ASP A 71 0.10 15.51 6.78
N THR A 72 -1.06 16.16 6.67
CA THR A 72 -1.46 17.27 7.55
C THR A 72 -2.20 16.82 8.80
N THR A 73 -2.94 15.70 8.74
CA THR A 73 -3.80 15.26 9.84
C THR A 73 -3.40 13.96 10.51
N GLU A 74 -2.53 13.16 9.91
CA GLU A 74 -2.12 11.86 10.47
C GLU A 74 -0.61 11.76 10.74
N LEU A 75 0.24 12.34 9.88
CA LEU A 75 1.70 12.16 9.95
C LEU A 75 2.47 13.32 10.58
N SER A 76 1.78 14.40 10.98
CA SER A 76 2.39 15.68 11.40
C SER A 76 3.49 16.15 10.43
N SER A 77 3.13 16.96 9.44
CA SER A 77 4.09 17.52 8.49
C SER A 77 4.56 18.93 8.84
N ILE A 78 5.83 19.20 8.56
CA ILE A 78 6.35 20.56 8.39
C ILE A 78 6.18 20.94 6.93
N ARG A 79 5.55 22.09 6.69
CA ARG A 79 5.40 22.67 5.35
C ARG A 79 6.08 24.04 5.29
N ALA A 80 6.66 24.35 4.14
CA ALA A 80 7.12 25.69 3.82
C ALA A 80 5.93 26.65 3.69
N SER A 81 6.18 27.95 3.72
CA SER A 81 5.15 29.01 3.59
C SER A 81 4.34 28.92 2.29
N ASN A 82 4.87 28.26 1.26
CA ASN A 82 4.21 27.99 -0.02
C ASN A 82 3.43 26.66 -0.06
N GLY A 83 3.28 25.98 1.08
CA GLY A 83 2.57 24.71 1.19
C GLY A 83 3.40 23.46 0.83
N LYS A 84 4.65 23.60 0.36
CA LYS A 84 5.51 22.45 0.04
C LYS A 84 5.88 21.67 1.30
N LEU A 85 5.69 20.34 1.27
CA LEU A 85 6.15 19.44 2.33
C LEU A 85 7.69 19.53 2.46
N ILE A 86 8.17 19.82 3.67
CA ILE A 86 9.59 19.86 4.01
C ILE A 86 10.00 18.53 4.66
N SER A 87 9.27 18.11 5.69
CA SER A 87 9.55 16.88 6.44
C SER A 87 8.30 16.38 7.17
N PHE A 88 8.31 15.12 7.57
CA PHE A 88 7.42 14.57 8.58
C PHE A 88 8.05 14.71 9.98
N LEU A 89 7.22 14.83 11.01
CA LEU A 89 7.57 14.79 12.43
C LEU A 89 6.85 13.61 13.11
N PRO A 90 7.27 12.36 12.81
CA PRO A 90 6.60 11.16 13.29
C PRO A 90 6.79 10.85 14.79
N ASP A 91 7.59 11.64 15.50
CA ASP A 91 8.07 11.37 16.87
C ASP A 91 7.34 12.16 17.97
N THR A 92 6.34 12.95 17.61
CA THR A 92 5.54 13.73 18.56
C THR A 92 4.25 12.99 18.94
N ASN A 93 3.66 13.32 20.09
CA ASN A 93 2.30 12.87 20.49
C ASN A 93 1.17 13.44 19.59
N THR A 94 1.51 13.96 18.41
CA THR A 94 0.62 14.59 17.43
C THR A 94 0.49 13.77 16.15
N VAL A 95 0.96 12.52 16.15
CA VAL A 95 0.75 11.58 15.04
C VAL A 95 -0.24 10.51 15.39
N GLY A 96 -1.06 10.13 14.42
CA GLY A 96 -2.05 9.09 14.59
C GLY A 96 -2.78 8.83 13.29
N ILE A 97 -2.85 7.56 12.90
CA ILE A 97 -3.50 7.13 11.67
C ILE A 97 -4.86 6.56 12.04
N CYS A 98 -5.95 7.12 11.51
CA CYS A 98 -7.26 6.56 11.73
C CYS A 98 -7.63 5.48 10.68
N GLY A 99 -8.76 4.82 10.92
CA GLY A 99 -9.29 3.76 10.05
C GLY A 99 -9.58 4.22 8.63
N LEU A 100 -9.63 3.28 7.69
CA LEU A 100 -10.18 3.57 6.36
C LEU A 100 -11.62 4.09 6.47
N GLY A 101 -11.91 5.16 5.74
CA GLY A 101 -13.25 5.79 5.73
C GLY A 101 -13.58 6.64 6.96
N ILE A 102 -12.66 6.79 7.92
CA ILE A 102 -12.85 7.66 9.08
C ILE A 102 -12.48 9.09 8.73
N THR A 103 -13.43 10.02 8.86
CA THR A 103 -13.22 11.43 8.46
C THR A 103 -12.62 12.31 9.54
N GLU A 104 -12.51 11.82 10.78
CA GLU A 104 -11.96 12.54 11.93
C GLU A 104 -10.96 11.67 12.69
N CYS A 105 -9.67 12.02 12.64
CA CYS A 105 -8.63 11.30 13.36
C CYS A 105 -8.32 11.89 14.75
N TYR A 106 -8.74 13.12 15.03
CA TYR A 106 -8.43 13.78 16.30
C TYR A 106 -9.48 13.47 17.38
N GLN A 107 -9.01 13.28 18.61
CA GLN A 107 -9.83 13.37 19.81
C GLN A 107 -10.21 14.83 20.08
N ASN A 108 -9.26 15.76 19.88
CA ASN A 108 -9.49 17.19 20.02
C ASN A 108 -8.92 17.96 18.82
N LYS A 109 -9.82 18.57 18.04
CA LYS A 109 -9.48 19.35 16.84
C LYS A 109 -8.64 20.60 17.12
N ALA A 110 -8.89 21.26 18.24
CA ALA A 110 -8.22 22.53 18.56
C ALA A 110 -6.75 22.29 18.89
N THR A 111 -6.45 21.22 19.60
CA THR A 111 -5.08 20.85 19.99
C THR A 111 -4.42 19.86 19.03
N LYS A 112 -5.17 19.32 18.05
CA LYS A 112 -4.73 18.23 17.15
C LYS A 112 -4.27 16.97 17.89
N ALA A 113 -4.86 16.70 19.05
CA ALA A 113 -4.57 15.48 19.81
C ALA A 113 -5.29 14.28 19.19
N HIS A 114 -4.57 13.19 18.92
CA HIS A 114 -5.13 11.93 18.41
C HIS A 114 -5.61 11.03 19.54
N TRP A 115 -6.56 10.15 19.23
CA TRP A 115 -6.90 9.02 20.10
C TRP A 115 -5.69 8.08 20.26
N GLU A 116 -5.52 7.49 21.44
CA GLU A 116 -4.47 6.49 21.70
C GLU A 116 -4.50 5.33 20.69
N SER A 117 -5.69 4.92 20.27
CA SER A 117 -5.88 3.90 19.24
C SER A 117 -5.32 4.32 17.87
N ASN A 118 -5.43 5.60 17.50
CA ASN A 118 -4.88 6.13 16.25
C ASN A 118 -3.36 6.26 16.32
N ILE A 119 -2.84 6.61 17.50
CA ILE A 119 -1.39 6.60 17.77
C ILE A 119 -0.84 5.17 17.65
N ALA A 120 -1.50 4.18 18.26
CA ALA A 120 -1.12 2.77 18.15
C ALA A 120 -1.13 2.28 16.68
N ARG A 121 -2.11 2.69 15.90
CA ARG A 121 -2.19 2.40 14.46
C ARG A 121 -1.04 3.03 13.66
N PHE A 122 -0.61 4.24 14.02
CA PHE A 122 0.60 4.83 13.44
C PHE A 122 1.83 3.95 13.67
N TYR A 123 2.03 3.43 14.87
CA TYR A 123 3.11 2.49 15.16
C TYR A 123 2.96 1.16 14.41
N GLN A 124 1.74 0.66 14.24
CA GLN A 124 1.48 -0.54 13.42
C GLN A 124 1.83 -0.32 11.95
N TYR A 125 1.57 0.88 11.43
CA TYR A 125 1.92 1.27 10.06
C TYR A 125 3.44 1.37 9.88
N THR A 126 4.12 2.09 10.77
CA THR A 126 5.58 2.30 10.65
C THR A 126 6.37 1.02 10.94
N SER A 127 5.94 0.20 11.90
CA SER A 127 6.53 -1.13 12.10
C SER A 127 6.34 -2.04 10.88
N ALA A 128 5.21 -1.94 10.17
CA ALA A 128 4.97 -2.66 8.93
C ALA A 128 5.86 -2.22 7.75
N LEU A 129 6.50 -1.05 7.84
CA LEU A 129 7.53 -0.64 6.87
C LEU A 129 8.90 -1.26 7.16
N GLY A 130 9.12 -1.83 8.35
CA GLY A 130 10.40 -2.44 8.72
C GLY A 130 11.57 -1.45 8.63
N SER A 131 12.56 -1.76 7.80
CA SER A 131 13.73 -0.90 7.58
C SER A 131 13.47 0.30 6.66
N TYR A 132 12.31 0.34 6.00
CA TYR A 132 11.91 1.46 5.14
C TYR A 132 11.23 2.55 5.96
N THR A 133 11.37 3.81 5.55
CA THR A 133 10.83 4.93 6.32
C THR A 133 10.03 5.91 5.45
N LEU A 134 9.02 6.54 6.05
CA LEU A 134 8.28 7.65 5.45
C LEU A 134 9.21 8.80 5.04
N ALA A 135 10.27 9.06 5.83
CA ALA A 135 11.26 10.10 5.54
C ALA A 135 12.03 9.84 4.22
N GLN A 136 12.23 8.58 3.86
CA GLN A 136 12.84 8.17 2.58
C GLN A 136 11.81 8.15 1.43
N GLY A 137 10.54 8.45 1.70
CA GLY A 137 9.45 8.42 0.73
C GLY A 137 8.78 7.06 0.57
N TYR A 138 9.03 6.10 1.47
CA TYR A 138 8.39 4.79 1.43
C TYR A 138 7.04 4.79 2.15
N TYR A 139 6.03 4.24 1.48
CA TYR A 139 4.68 4.06 1.99
C TYR A 139 4.31 2.59 1.99
N LEU A 140 3.49 2.20 2.96
CA LEU A 140 3.04 0.83 3.10
C LEU A 140 2.15 0.47 1.91
N SER A 141 2.45 -0.65 1.28
CA SER A 141 1.71 -1.16 0.14
C SER A 141 1.42 -2.65 0.28
N PHE A 142 0.50 -3.13 -0.54
CA PHE A 142 0.03 -4.50 -0.53
C PHE A 142 -0.18 -4.96 -1.97
N ILE A 143 0.58 -5.98 -2.37
CA ILE A 143 0.52 -6.55 -3.71
C ILE A 143 -0.30 -7.83 -3.68
N VAL A 144 -1.22 -7.94 -4.63
CA VAL A 144 -1.89 -9.19 -5.01
C VAL A 144 -1.35 -9.61 -6.37
N SER A 145 -0.70 -10.77 -6.43
CA SER A 145 -0.21 -11.35 -7.68
C SER A 145 -0.98 -12.63 -7.99
N ARG A 146 -1.34 -12.81 -9.25
CA ARG A 146 -1.91 -14.04 -9.77
C ARG A 146 -0.82 -14.93 -10.34
N ASN A 147 -0.88 -16.19 -9.98
CA ASN A 147 0.04 -17.22 -10.42
C ASN A 147 -0.73 -18.36 -11.09
N ILE A 148 -0.05 -19.11 -11.96
CA ILE A 148 -0.57 -20.33 -12.59
C ILE A 148 0.25 -21.52 -12.10
N GLY A 149 -0.42 -22.48 -11.46
CA GLY A 149 0.15 -23.75 -11.08
C GLY A 149 -0.30 -24.87 -12.02
N ILE A 150 0.37 -26.01 -11.92
CA ILE A 150 -0.02 -27.27 -12.56
C ILE A 150 -0.16 -28.31 -11.44
N ASN A 151 -1.30 -28.99 -11.36
CA ASN A 151 -1.52 -30.02 -10.35
C ASN A 151 -0.93 -31.37 -10.78
N ALA A 152 -1.02 -32.39 -9.93
CA ALA A 152 -0.49 -33.73 -10.22
C ALA A 152 -1.14 -34.40 -11.45
N GLN A 153 -2.34 -33.96 -11.83
CA GLN A 153 -3.10 -34.44 -12.99
C GLN A 153 -2.77 -33.66 -14.28
N GLY A 154 -1.83 -32.70 -14.24
CA GLY A 154 -1.47 -31.87 -15.39
C GLY A 154 -2.45 -30.72 -15.66
N GLN A 155 -3.48 -30.53 -14.82
CA GLN A 155 -4.46 -29.46 -14.96
C GLN A 155 -3.87 -28.14 -14.47
N ARG A 156 -4.18 -27.06 -15.18
CA ARG A 156 -3.73 -25.72 -14.80
C ARG A 156 -4.71 -25.15 -13.80
N TYR A 157 -4.20 -24.43 -12.81
CA TYR A 157 -5.04 -23.69 -11.86
C TYR A 157 -4.46 -22.32 -11.56
N SER A 158 -5.32 -21.36 -11.25
CA SER A 158 -4.88 -20.06 -10.74
C SER A 158 -4.87 -20.03 -9.23
N TYR A 159 -3.90 -19.32 -8.67
CA TYR A 159 -3.84 -19.01 -7.24
C TYR A 159 -3.26 -17.60 -7.04
N PHE A 160 -3.50 -17.01 -5.88
CA PHE A 160 -3.09 -15.66 -5.56
C PHE A 160 -2.06 -15.65 -4.43
N THR A 161 -1.09 -14.75 -4.54
CA THR A 161 -0.13 -14.45 -3.48
C THR A 161 -0.35 -13.02 -3.00
N TYR A 162 -0.22 -12.83 -1.70
CA TYR A 162 -0.49 -11.58 -1.00
C TYR A 162 0.79 -11.13 -0.30
N THR A 163 1.32 -9.98 -0.68
CA THR A 163 2.64 -9.54 -0.24
C THR A 163 2.58 -8.11 0.30
N PRO A 164 2.78 -7.91 1.62
CA PRO A 164 3.07 -6.60 2.17
C PRO A 164 4.38 -6.06 1.59
N THR A 165 4.36 -4.83 1.13
CA THR A 165 5.51 -4.16 0.52
C THR A 165 5.64 -2.72 1.03
N ALA A 166 6.78 -2.10 0.74
CA ALA A 166 6.97 -0.67 0.91
C ALA A 166 7.26 -0.07 -0.47
N ILE A 167 6.51 0.93 -0.92
CA ILE A 167 6.74 1.58 -2.21
C ILE A 167 7.26 2.99 -2.01
N ASN A 168 8.37 3.32 -2.67
CA ASN A 168 8.91 4.66 -2.68
C ASN A 168 8.16 5.50 -3.72
N LEU A 169 7.46 6.56 -3.31
CA LEU A 169 6.67 7.35 -4.26
C LEU A 169 7.51 8.31 -5.12
N TYR A 170 8.79 8.55 -4.78
CA TYR A 170 9.66 9.42 -5.58
C TYR A 170 10.25 8.71 -6.79
N ASN A 171 10.60 7.43 -6.63
CA ASN A 171 11.28 6.66 -7.68
C ASN A 171 10.59 5.32 -8.03
N GLY A 172 9.49 4.99 -7.34
CA GLY A 172 8.70 3.76 -7.51
C GLY A 172 9.39 2.46 -7.11
N SER A 173 10.54 2.52 -6.44
CA SER A 173 11.20 1.31 -5.94
C SER A 173 10.31 0.59 -4.92
N VAL A 174 10.26 -0.74 -5.04
CA VAL A 174 9.49 -1.59 -4.13
C VAL A 174 10.45 -2.33 -3.19
N GLY A 175 10.26 -2.09 -1.91
CA GLY A 175 10.88 -2.79 -0.81
C GLY A 175 9.99 -3.92 -0.27
N TYR A 176 10.63 -4.94 0.30
CA TYR A 176 9.96 -6.12 0.84
C TYR A 176 10.27 -6.25 2.34
N PRO A 177 9.59 -5.47 3.20
CA PRO A 177 9.77 -5.60 4.63
C PRO A 177 9.31 -6.98 5.11
N SER A 178 9.92 -7.50 6.17
CA SER A 178 9.52 -8.76 6.81
C SER A 178 8.26 -8.60 7.65
N THR A 179 7.19 -8.11 7.02
CA THR A 179 5.93 -7.76 7.67
C THR A 179 4.92 -8.89 7.59
N SER A 180 4.35 -9.27 8.73
CA SER A 180 3.31 -10.29 8.78
C SER A 180 2.02 -9.84 8.09
N LEU A 181 1.35 -10.77 7.40
CA LEU A 181 -0.02 -10.59 6.92
C LEU A 181 -1.03 -10.37 8.04
N ASP A 182 -0.67 -10.71 9.29
CA ASP A 182 -1.51 -10.50 10.47
C ASP A 182 -1.40 -9.09 11.05
N ASN A 183 -0.47 -8.26 10.56
CA ASN A 183 -0.40 -6.85 10.96
C ASN A 183 -1.77 -6.19 10.73
N PRO A 184 -2.33 -5.47 11.74
CA PRO A 184 -3.70 -4.95 11.64
C PRO A 184 -3.95 -4.03 10.45
N ILE A 185 -2.98 -3.18 10.08
CA ILE A 185 -3.07 -2.29 8.93
C ILE A 185 -3.04 -3.11 7.63
N ILE A 186 -2.18 -4.12 7.53
CA ILE A 186 -2.14 -5.02 6.37
C ILE A 186 -3.46 -5.78 6.20
N ARG A 187 -4.02 -6.31 7.29
CA ARG A 187 -5.34 -6.98 7.27
C ARG A 187 -6.44 -6.04 6.80
N GLU A 188 -6.42 -4.80 7.29
CA GLU A 188 -7.37 -3.76 6.90
C GLU A 188 -7.24 -3.42 5.40
N ILE A 189 -6.02 -3.22 4.90
CA ILE A 189 -5.78 -3.01 3.45
C ILE A 189 -6.30 -4.20 2.65
N LYS A 190 -5.89 -5.42 3.01
CA LYS A 190 -6.28 -6.66 2.33
C LYS A 190 -7.80 -6.79 2.25
N ALA A 191 -8.50 -6.61 3.37
CA ALA A 191 -9.96 -6.72 3.44
C ALA A 191 -10.69 -5.74 2.48
N ASN A 192 -10.09 -4.58 2.22
CA ASN A 192 -10.67 -3.56 1.35
C ASN A 192 -10.39 -3.79 -0.15
N VAL A 193 -9.32 -4.52 -0.52
CA VAL A 193 -8.89 -4.62 -1.94
C VAL A 193 -8.94 -6.02 -2.51
N GLU A 194 -8.84 -7.06 -1.68
CA GLU A 194 -8.64 -8.45 -2.12
C GLU A 194 -9.69 -8.92 -3.12
N LYS A 195 -10.99 -8.68 -2.83
CA LYS A 195 -12.06 -9.10 -3.73
C LYS A 195 -11.95 -8.41 -5.09
N ASN A 196 -11.77 -7.09 -5.10
CA ASN A 196 -11.67 -6.33 -6.35
C ASN A 196 -10.45 -6.77 -7.17
N PHE A 197 -9.31 -6.96 -6.51
CA PHE A 197 -8.07 -7.35 -7.18
C PHE A 197 -8.15 -8.76 -7.75
N THR A 198 -8.63 -9.73 -6.97
CA THR A 198 -8.78 -11.12 -7.44
C THR A 198 -9.81 -11.24 -8.56
N ASP A 199 -10.89 -10.46 -8.53
CA ASP A 199 -11.86 -10.38 -9.62
C ASP A 199 -11.21 -9.85 -10.92
N ARG A 200 -10.48 -8.72 -10.84
CA ARG A 200 -9.77 -8.12 -12.00
C ARG A 200 -8.68 -9.00 -12.57
N LEU A 201 -7.99 -9.74 -11.71
CA LEU A 201 -6.94 -10.67 -12.12
C LEU A 201 -7.51 -11.97 -12.74
N GLY A 202 -8.82 -12.14 -12.82
CA GLY A 202 -9.43 -13.27 -13.52
C GLY A 202 -9.76 -14.47 -12.62
N ARG A 203 -9.92 -14.24 -11.31
CA ARG A 203 -10.45 -15.18 -10.31
C ARG A 203 -9.66 -16.49 -10.15
N LEU A 204 -10.09 -17.29 -9.19
CA LEU A 204 -9.65 -18.67 -9.01
C LEU A 204 -10.33 -19.57 -10.05
N TRP A 205 -9.57 -20.49 -10.65
CA TRP A 205 -10.09 -21.52 -11.54
C TRP A 205 -9.15 -22.72 -11.61
N ILE A 206 -9.68 -23.85 -12.07
CA ILE A 206 -8.96 -25.06 -12.45
C ILE A 206 -9.47 -25.51 -13.83
N ARG A 207 -8.56 -25.92 -14.73
CA ARG A 207 -8.84 -26.34 -16.10
C ARG A 207 -8.01 -27.56 -16.46
#